data_AF-A0A4Y2SU23-F1
#
_entry.id   AF-A0A4Y2SU23-F1
#
_cell.length_a   1.000
_cell.length_b   1.000
_cell.length_c   1.000
_cell.angle_alpha   90.00
_cell.angle_beta   90.00
_cell.angle_gamma   90.00
#
_symmetry.space_group_name_H-M   'P 1'
#
loop_
_entity.id
_entity.type
_entity.pdbx_description
1 polymer ?
#
loop_
_entity_poly.entity_id
_entity_poly.type
_entity_poly.pdbx_seq_one_letter_code
_entity_poly.pdbx_strand_id
1 'polypeptide(L)'
;MLCVKFQKEGFVVKQTEEFAYYLIMKSALEIDNRSQCLVVVGEDIDLLVIMTLSTNSEKIFFLKPGRSEREDVLYCATTLNIAPHIRDNISFLHAFGGFDSTSALFR
;
A
#
# COMPACT_ATOMS: atom_id res chain seq x y z
N MET A 1 6.14 -5.82 22.71
CA MET A 1 5.79 -6.01 21.28
C MET A 1 5.00 -4.81 20.77
N LEU A 2 5.19 -4.37 19.53
CA LEU A 2 4.54 -3.16 18.99
C LEU A 2 3.01 -3.27 19.03
N CYS A 3 2.45 -4.45 18.74
CA CYS A 3 1.00 -4.70 18.83
C CYS A 3 0.41 -4.39 20.21
N VAL A 4 1.12 -4.74 21.30
CA VAL A 4 0.66 -4.48 22.68
C VAL A 4 0.59 -2.98 22.95
N LYS A 5 1.50 -2.18 22.37
CA LYS A 5 1.45 -0.71 22.51
C LYS A 5 0.24 -0.14 21.78
N PHE A 6 0.01 -0.54 20.53
CA PHE A 6 -1.17 -0.11 19.77
C PHE A 6 -2.49 -0.51 20.42
N GLN A 7 -2.58 -1.74 20.93
CA GLN A 7 -3.77 -2.20 21.67
C GLN A 7 -4.03 -1.36 22.93
N LYS A 8 -2.97 -0.97 23.66
CA LYS A 8 -3.11 -0.09 24.84
C LYS A 8 -3.62 1.30 24.50
N GLU A 9 -3.26 1.83 23.32
CA GLU A 9 -3.78 3.09 22.78
C GLU A 9 -5.18 2.94 22.14
N GLY A 10 -5.81 1.76 22.25
CA GLY A 10 -7.17 1.51 21.75
C GLY A 10 -7.27 1.17 20.26
N PHE A 11 -6.14 0.97 19.58
CA PHE A 11 -6.17 0.54 18.17
C PHE A 11 -6.52 -0.94 18.05
N VAL A 12 -7.33 -1.26 17.03
CA VAL A 12 -7.54 -2.63 16.59
C VAL A 12 -6.28 -3.10 15.87
N VAL A 13 -5.65 -4.17 16.36
CA VAL A 13 -4.45 -4.74 15.76
C VAL A 13 -4.78 -6.08 15.12
N LYS A 14 -4.51 -6.20 13.82
CA LYS A 14 -4.51 -7.48 13.09
C LYS A 14 -3.07 -7.89 12.83
N GLN A 15 -2.76 -9.18 13.00
CA GLN A 15 -1.43 -9.75 12.75
C GLN A 15 -1.54 -10.95 11.80
N THR A 16 -0.47 -11.28 11.09
CA THR A 16 -0.36 -12.45 10.22
C THR A 16 1.05 -13.02 10.31
N GLU A 17 1.17 -14.34 10.16
CA GLU A 17 2.45 -15.04 10.09
C GLU A 17 2.98 -15.16 8.64
N GLU A 18 2.14 -14.84 7.64
CA GLU A 18 2.47 -14.97 6.22
C GLU A 18 2.83 -13.60 5.61
N PHE A 19 1.85 -12.90 5.04
CA PHE A 19 2.07 -11.69 4.25
C PHE A 19 1.26 -10.51 4.76
N ALA A 20 1.93 -9.54 5.36
CA ALA A 20 1.30 -8.32 5.85
C ALA A 20 0.57 -7.54 4.74
N TYR A 21 1.13 -7.50 3.52
CA TYR A 21 0.51 -6.82 2.38
C TYR A 21 -0.90 -7.35 2.07
N TYR A 22 -1.09 -8.67 2.10
CA TYR A 22 -2.41 -9.28 1.85
C TYR A 22 -3.43 -8.87 2.92
N LEU A 23 -3.03 -8.91 4.20
CA LEU A 23 -3.91 -8.54 5.32
C LEU A 23 -4.28 -7.04 5.29
N ILE A 24 -3.32 -6.18 4.93
CA ILE A 24 -3.54 -4.74 4.75
C ILE A 24 -4.55 -4.51 3.62
N MET A 25 -4.33 -5.11 2.45
CA MET A 25 -5.20 -4.91 1.30
C MET A 25 -6.61 -5.45 1.49
N LYS A 26 -6.73 -6.64 2.07
CA LYS A 26 -8.04 -7.21 2.41
C LYS A 26 -8.80 -6.29 3.37
N SER A 27 -8.12 -5.79 4.40
CA SER A 27 -8.74 -4.86 5.35
C SER A 27 -9.13 -3.54 4.69
N ALA A 28 -8.29 -3.03 3.79
CA ALA A 28 -8.57 -1.81 3.05
C ALA A 28 -9.84 -1.93 2.20
N LEU A 29 -9.97 -3.01 1.44
CA LEU A 29 -11.16 -3.28 0.60
C LEU A 29 -12.44 -3.47 1.43
N GLU A 30 -12.35 -4.10 2.60
CA GLU A 30 -13.48 -4.25 3.53
C GLU A 30 -13.96 -2.89 4.08
N ILE A 31 -13.03 -1.97 4.35
CA ILE A 31 -13.31 -0.66 4.95
C ILE A 31 -13.76 0.36 3.90
N ASP A 32 -13.22 0.31 2.69
CA ASP A 32 -13.51 1.24 1.58
C ASP A 32 -15.02 1.32 1.27
N ASN A 33 -15.70 0.16 1.25
CA ASN A 33 -17.15 0.10 1.02
C ASN A 33 -18.00 0.83 2.08
N ARG A 34 -17.43 1.11 3.26
CA ARG A 34 -18.13 1.71 4.40
C ARG A 34 -17.63 3.10 4.75
N SER A 35 -16.57 3.57 4.10
CA SER A 35 -15.85 4.77 4.49
C SER A 35 -15.91 5.84 3.42
N GLN A 36 -15.88 7.11 3.84
CA GLN A 36 -15.77 8.24 2.92
C GLN A 36 -14.34 8.43 2.41
N CYS A 37 -13.35 8.04 3.21
CA CYS A 37 -11.93 8.11 2.92
C CYS A 37 -11.18 7.03 3.70
N LEU A 38 -10.20 6.39 3.08
CA LEU A 38 -9.31 5.42 3.69
C LEU A 38 -7.86 5.82 3.40
N VAL A 39 -7.02 5.83 4.43
CA VAL A 39 -5.57 6.09 4.28
C VAL A 39 -4.78 4.86 4.74
N VAL A 40 -3.99 4.31 3.84
CA VAL A 40 -2.99 3.28 4.14
C VAL A 40 -1.66 3.98 4.40
N VAL A 41 -1.08 3.78 5.59
CA VAL A 41 0.17 4.44 5.98
C VAL A 41 1.30 3.41 5.94
N GLY A 42 2.38 3.69 5.22
CA GLY A 42 3.54 2.80 5.17
C GLY A 42 4.70 3.39 4.40
N GLU A 43 5.92 2.93 4.67
CA GLU A 43 7.09 3.36 3.92
C GLU A 43 7.34 2.54 2.65
N ASP A 44 6.77 1.34 2.57
CA ASP A 44 7.00 0.39 1.50
C ASP A 44 6.23 0.76 0.23
N ILE A 45 6.94 0.91 -0.88
CA ILE A 45 6.33 1.28 -2.17
C ILE A 45 5.56 0.12 -2.79
N ASP A 46 5.84 -1.12 -2.39
CA ASP A 46 5.15 -2.31 -2.86
C ASP A 46 3.67 -2.26 -2.45
N LEU A 47 3.36 -1.65 -1.30
CA LEU A 47 1.98 -1.38 -0.89
C LEU A 47 1.26 -0.48 -1.90
N LEU A 48 1.93 0.55 -2.42
CA LEU A 48 1.36 1.46 -3.41
C LEU A 48 1.08 0.75 -4.73
N VAL A 49 2.01 -0.11 -5.18
CA VAL A 49 1.84 -0.91 -6.40
C VAL A 49 0.68 -1.89 -6.24
N ILE A 50 0.65 -2.64 -5.14
CA ILE A 50 -0.43 -3.61 -4.86
C ILE A 50 -1.78 -2.90 -4.74
N MET A 51 -1.84 -1.74 -4.08
CA MET A 51 -3.07 -0.94 -4.01
C MET A 51 -3.58 -0.55 -5.40
N THR A 52 -2.69 -0.05 -6.26
CA THR A 52 -3.01 0.37 -7.63
C THR A 52 -3.57 -0.79 -8.47
N LEU A 53 -3.13 -2.02 -8.20
CA LEU A 53 -3.61 -3.24 -8.84
C LEU A 53 -4.94 -3.75 -8.27
N SER A 54 -5.17 -3.52 -6.98
CA SER A 54 -6.29 -4.12 -6.25
C SER A 54 -7.59 -3.33 -6.36
N THR A 55 -7.51 -2.02 -6.59
CA THR A 55 -8.68 -1.14 -6.58
C THR A 55 -8.46 0.13 -7.38
N ASN A 56 -9.54 0.62 -7.99
CA ASN A 56 -9.60 1.94 -8.63
C ASN A 56 -10.41 2.96 -7.79
N SER A 57 -10.63 2.68 -6.51
CA SER A 57 -11.37 3.57 -5.63
C SER A 57 -10.61 4.89 -5.43
N GLU A 58 -11.27 6.00 -5.75
CA GLU A 58 -10.75 7.35 -5.50
C GLU A 58 -10.74 7.73 -4.02
N LYS A 59 -11.31 6.88 -3.15
CA LYS A 59 -11.40 7.10 -1.71
C LYS A 59 -10.20 6.54 -0.94
N ILE A 60 -9.34 5.76 -1.60
CA ILE A 60 -8.20 5.11 -0.97
C ILE A 60 -6.93 5.88 -1.31
N PHE A 61 -6.21 6.27 -0.27
CA PHE A 61 -4.95 7.01 -0.33
C PHE A 61 -3.84 6.21 0.32
N PHE A 62 -2.61 6.36 -0.18
CA PHE A 62 -1.41 5.85 0.46
C PHE A 62 -0.59 7.03 0.97
N LEU A 63 -0.38 7.09 2.28
CA LEU A 63 0.50 8.06 2.91
C LEU A 63 1.85 7.39 3.16
N LYS A 64 2.89 7.91 2.50
CA LYS A 64 4.28 7.55 2.77
C LYS A 64 4.85 8.56 3.76
N PRO A 65 5.13 8.15 5.02
CA PRO A 65 5.79 9.02 5.96
C PRO A 65 7.16 9.45 5.43
N GLY A 66 7.49 10.72 5.62
CA GLY A 66 8.80 11.26 5.31
C GLY A 66 9.86 10.66 6.23
N ARG A 67 11.08 10.50 5.71
CA ARG A 67 12.25 10.20 6.53
C ARG A 67 13.02 11.50 6.80
N SER A 68 13.33 11.76 8.07
CA SER A 68 14.10 12.93 8.52
C SER A 68 13.40 14.25 8.19
N GLU A 69 14.04 15.16 7.45
CA GLU A 69 13.50 16.49 7.07
C GLU A 69 12.57 16.44 5.85
N ARG A 70 12.32 15.26 5.27
CA ARG A 70 11.39 15.14 4.14
C ARG A 70 9.95 15.16 4.63
N GLU A 71 9.10 15.86 3.90
CA GLU A 71 7.66 15.87 4.15
C GLU A 71 7.02 14.52 3.84
N ASP A 72 5.88 14.27 4.47
CA ASP A 72 5.03 13.14 4.14
C ASP A 72 4.48 13.29 2.71
N VAL A 73 4.43 12.20 1.97
CA VAL A 73 3.93 12.19 0.59
C VAL A 73 2.64 11.38 0.52
N LEU A 74 1.56 12.02 0.05
CA LEU A 74 0.28 11.37 -0.17
C LEU A 74 0.11 10.98 -1.64
N TYR A 75 -0.22 9.72 -1.88
CA TYR A 75 -0.52 9.17 -3.18
C TYR A 75 -1.99 8.74 -3.24
N CYS A 76 -2.62 8.89 -4.39
CA CYS A 76 -3.87 8.21 -4.71
C CYS A 76 -3.89 7.86 -6.20
N ALA A 77 -4.85 7.04 -6.62
CA ALA A 77 -4.97 6.60 -8.00
C ALA A 77 -4.97 7.77 -9.01
N THR A 78 -5.64 8.89 -8.70
CA THR A 78 -5.63 10.09 -9.54
C THR A 78 -4.31 10.87 -9.45
N THR A 79 -3.70 10.99 -8.26
CA THR A 79 -2.40 11.70 -8.09
C THR A 79 -1.25 10.98 -8.79
N LEU A 80 -1.32 9.65 -8.88
CA LEU A 80 -0.31 8.87 -9.58
C LEU A 80 -0.26 9.18 -11.08
N ASN A 81 -1.32 9.78 -11.66
CA ASN A 81 -1.47 10.12 -13.09
C ASN A 81 -0.88 9.04 -14.01
N ILE A 82 -1.02 7.80 -13.59
CA ILE A 82 -0.49 6.64 -14.30
C ILE A 82 -1.41 6.47 -15.50
N ALA A 83 -0.86 6.67 -16.70
CA ALA A 83 -1.60 6.41 -17.92
C ALA A 83 -2.16 4.98 -17.87
N PRO A 84 -3.39 4.71 -18.36
CA PRO A 84 -4.03 3.40 -18.22
C PRO A 84 -3.12 2.22 -18.61
N HIS A 85 -2.33 2.39 -19.68
CA HIS A 85 -1.36 1.39 -20.13
C HIS A 85 -0.22 1.14 -19.14
N ILE A 86 0.23 2.12 -18.37
CA ILE A 86 1.23 1.93 -17.31
C ILE A 86 0.59 1.18 -16.15
N ARG A 87 -0.66 1.49 -15.79
CA ARG A 87 -1.39 0.80 -14.71
C ARG A 87 -1.57 -0.68 -15.04
N ASP A 88 -2.03 -0.97 -16.25
CA ASP A 88 -2.28 -2.34 -16.70
C ASP A 88 -0.97 -3.16 -16.79
N ASN A 89 0.18 -2.49 -16.86
CA ASN A 89 1.51 -3.09 -16.86
C ASN A 89 2.31 -2.83 -15.57
N ILE A 90 1.71 -2.30 -14.50
CA ILE A 90 2.48 -1.82 -13.34
C ILE A 90 3.20 -2.96 -12.62
N SER A 91 2.59 -4.16 -12.55
CA SER A 91 3.23 -5.36 -12.01
C SER A 91 4.47 -5.75 -12.82
N PHE A 92 4.39 -5.61 -14.15
CA PHE A 92 5.49 -5.92 -15.05
C PHE A 92 6.62 -4.91 -14.86
N LEU A 93 6.31 -3.61 -14.87
CA LEU A 93 7.29 -2.54 -14.64
C LEU A 93 7.96 -2.68 -13.26
N HIS A 94 7.18 -2.98 -12.23
CA HIS A 94 7.68 -3.21 -10.88
C HIS A 94 8.62 -4.41 -10.80
N ALA A 95 8.31 -5.51 -11.51
CA ALA A 95 9.20 -6.67 -11.59
C ALA A 95 10.57 -6.36 -12.22
N PHE A 96 10.67 -5.37 -13.12
CA PHE A 96 11.95 -4.89 -13.66
C PHE A 96 12.63 -3.84 -12.76
N GLY A 97 11.86 -3.02 -12.04
CA GLY A 97 12.36 -1.99 -11.14
C GLY A 97 13.02 -2.52 -9.87
N GLY A 98 12.76 -3.78 -9.54
CA GLY A 98 13.27 -4.46 -8.34
C GLY A 98 12.20 -4.56 -7.27
N PHE A 99 11.82 -5.80 -6.96
CA PHE A 99 11.12 -6.17 -5.73
C PHE A 99 12.17 -6.50 -4.67
N ASP A 100 11.92 -6.19 -3.40
CA ASP A 100 12.89 -6.32 -2.30
C ASP A 100 13.45 -7.74 -2.09
N SER A 101 12.94 -8.77 -2.79
CA SER A 101 13.41 -10.14 -2.63
C SER A 101 13.79 -10.93 -3.89
N THR A 102 13.35 -10.61 -5.11
CA THR A 102 13.90 -11.19 -6.37
C THR A 102 13.14 -10.69 -7.60
N SER A 103 13.81 -10.01 -8.51
CA SER A 103 13.35 -9.80 -9.88
C SER A 103 13.68 -11.06 -10.71
N ALA A 104 12.74 -12.00 -10.78
CA ALA A 104 12.90 -13.34 -11.37
C ALA A 104 12.97 -13.40 -12.91
N LEU A 105 13.23 -12.27 -13.59
CA LEU A 105 13.32 -12.24 -15.05
C LEU A 105 14.66 -12.72 -15.59
N PHE A 106 15.66 -12.85 -14.72
CA PHE A 106 16.91 -13.53 -15.05
C PHE A 106 17.11 -14.69 -14.06
N ARG A 107 16.88 -15.91 -14.54
CA ARG A 107 17.40 -17.13 -13.95
C ARG A 107 18.38 -17.76 -14.92
#